data_AF-A0A1J6IVC8-F1
#
_entry.id   AF-A0A1J6IVC8-F1
#
_cell.length_a   1.000
_cell.length_b   1.000
_cell.length_c   1.000
_cell.angle_alpha   90.00
_cell.angle_beta   90.00
_cell.angle_gamma   90.00
#
_symmetry.space_group_name_H-M   'P 1'
#
loop_
_entity.id
_entity.type
_entity.pdbx_description
1 polymer ?
#
loop_
_entity_poly.entity_id
_entity_poly.type
_entity_poly.pdbx_seq_one_letter_code
_entity_poly.pdbx_strand_id
1 'polypeptide(L)'
;SDLDLALRVKEPPIPTESSTPVAKANYEWWDRSNRLSLMLIKAHISQSIRGSNTNSDNVKAYMKATDEQFVSSDKTLASTLMKRFSSMTFDRSRKVRENIMEMRDIAAKLKSLEVDMSEPFLVHFILNSLPAEYGPFKISYNTHKDKWLINELLTMCV
;
A
#
# COMPACT_ATOMS: atom_id res chain seq x y z
N SER A 1 -17.15 -30.33 -4.84
CA SER A 1 -17.76 -29.04 -5.19
C SER A 1 -16.65 -28.16 -5.73
N ASP A 2 -16.71 -27.77 -7.01
CA ASP A 2 -15.75 -26.86 -7.62
C ASP A 2 -16.21 -25.41 -7.34
N LEU A 3 -15.93 -24.95 -6.12
CA LEU A 3 -16.46 -23.69 -5.59
C LEU A 3 -15.87 -22.48 -6.34
N ASP A 4 -14.62 -22.57 -6.76
CA ASP A 4 -13.83 -21.51 -7.40
C ASP A 4 -13.85 -21.55 -8.93
N LEU A 5 -14.69 -22.41 -9.54
CA LEU A 5 -14.86 -22.49 -10.99
C LEU A 5 -15.06 -21.11 -11.65
N ALA A 6 -15.90 -20.25 -11.07
CA ALA A 6 -16.19 -18.92 -11.57
C ALA A 6 -14.98 -17.95 -11.53
N LEU A 7 -13.95 -18.25 -10.73
CA LEU A 7 -12.70 -17.48 -10.69
C LEU A 7 -11.75 -17.90 -11.81
N ARG A 8 -11.74 -19.20 -12.14
CA ARG A 8 -10.85 -19.80 -13.15
C ARG A 8 -11.38 -19.68 -14.58
N VAL A 9 -12.70 -19.80 -14.77
CA VAL A 9 -13.35 -19.87 -16.09
C VAL A 9 -14.07 -18.56 -16.40
N LYS A 10 -14.00 -18.11 -17.66
CA LYS A 10 -14.75 -16.93 -18.14
C LYS A 10 -16.26 -17.19 -18.04
N GLU A 11 -17.02 -16.12 -17.79
CA GLU A 11 -18.47 -16.17 -17.74
C GLU A 11 -19.03 -16.76 -19.05
N PRO A 12 -19.80 -17.86 -18.99
CA PRO A 12 -20.44 -18.44 -20.16
C PRO A 12 -21.57 -17.52 -20.65
N PRO A 13 -21.92 -17.58 -21.96
CA PRO A 13 -23.04 -16.81 -22.48
C PRO A 13 -24.35 -17.16 -21.75
N ILE A 14 -25.19 -16.14 -21.52
CA ILE A 14 -26.52 -16.33 -20.94
C ILE A 14 -27.32 -17.28 -21.84
N PRO A 15 -27.84 -18.41 -21.31
CA PRO A 15 -28.59 -19.36 -22.10
C PRO A 15 -29.89 -18.75 -22.63
N THR A 16 -30.19 -19.06 -23.89
CA THR A 16 -31.46 -18.76 -24.56
C THR A 16 -32.37 -20.00 -24.58
N GLU A 17 -33.63 -19.85 -25.00
CA GLU A 17 -34.54 -20.98 -25.18
C GLU A 17 -33.97 -22.06 -26.12
N SER A 18 -33.28 -21.62 -27.19
CA SER A 18 -32.62 -22.46 -28.19
C SER A 18 -31.30 -23.10 -27.75
N SER A 19 -30.80 -22.77 -26.55
CA SER A 19 -29.53 -23.32 -26.06
C SER A 19 -29.62 -24.81 -25.74
N THR A 20 -28.53 -25.53 -25.99
CA THR A 20 -28.45 -26.97 -25.71
C THR A 20 -28.55 -27.25 -24.21
N PRO A 21 -29.02 -28.45 -23.81
CA PRO A 21 -29.04 -28.84 -22.40
C PRO A 21 -27.68 -28.70 -21.71
N VAL A 22 -26.59 -29.01 -22.43
CA VAL A 22 -25.21 -28.89 -21.94
C VAL A 22 -24.83 -27.42 -21.69
N ALA A 23 -25.21 -26.51 -22.59
CA ALA A 23 -24.93 -25.08 -22.41
C ALA A 23 -25.67 -24.50 -21.19
N LYS A 24 -26.95 -24.90 -20.99
CA LYS A 24 -27.75 -24.52 -19.82
C LYS A 24 -27.12 -25.03 -18.52
N ALA A 25 -26.74 -26.31 -18.48
CA ALA A 25 -26.09 -26.90 -17.30
C ALA A 25 -24.75 -26.24 -16.96
N ASN A 26 -23.94 -25.89 -17.97
CA ASN A 26 -22.67 -25.20 -17.77
C ASN A 26 -22.86 -23.80 -17.17
N TYR A 27 -23.86 -23.05 -17.64
CA TYR A 27 -24.19 -21.74 -17.08
C TYR A 27 -24.67 -21.86 -15.63
N GLU A 28 -25.60 -22.77 -15.33
CA GLU A 28 -26.10 -22.97 -13.96
C GLU A 28 -24.98 -23.37 -12.99
N TRP A 29 -24.05 -24.22 -13.44
CA TRP A 29 -22.92 -24.63 -12.62
C TRP A 29 -21.95 -23.47 -12.34
N TRP A 30 -21.66 -22.66 -13.36
CA TRP A 30 -20.85 -21.45 -13.20
C TRP A 30 -21.54 -20.41 -12.29
N ASP A 31 -22.83 -20.15 -12.49
CA ASP A 31 -23.61 -19.19 -11.69
C ASP A 31 -23.67 -19.62 -10.22
N ARG A 32 -23.85 -20.92 -9.96
CA ARG A 32 -23.80 -21.45 -8.59
C ARG A 32 -22.43 -21.24 -7.94
N SER A 33 -21.34 -21.54 -8.65
CA SER A 33 -19.97 -21.29 -8.17
C SER A 33 -19.74 -19.79 -7.89
N ASN A 34 -20.18 -18.92 -8.79
CA ASN A 34 -20.10 -17.47 -8.69
C ASN A 34 -20.80 -16.95 -7.43
N ARG A 35 -22.07 -17.32 -7.21
CA ARG A 35 -22.86 -16.90 -6.05
C ARG A 35 -22.25 -17.37 -4.73
N LEU A 36 -21.82 -18.63 -4.66
CA LEU A 36 -21.24 -19.19 -3.44
C LEU A 36 -19.89 -18.55 -3.09
N SER A 37 -19.02 -18.34 -4.09
CA SER A 37 -17.74 -17.66 -3.89
C SER A 37 -17.94 -16.21 -3.44
N LEU A 38 -18.87 -15.49 -4.08
CA LEU A 38 -19.21 -14.12 -3.70
C LEU A 38 -19.72 -14.03 -2.26
N MET A 39 -20.59 -14.97 -1.85
CA MET A 39 -21.11 -15.04 -0.48
C MET A 39 -19.99 -15.28 0.54
N LEU A 40 -19.08 -16.22 0.27
CA LEU A 40 -17.96 -16.53 1.16
C LEU A 40 -17.00 -15.35 1.29
N ILE A 41 -16.61 -14.73 0.17
CA ILE A 41 -15.73 -13.57 0.17
C ILE A 41 -16.38 -12.41 0.93
N LYS A 42 -17.64 -12.09 0.63
CA LYS A 42 -18.38 -11.02 1.33
C LYS A 42 -18.56 -11.29 2.82
N ALA A 43 -18.57 -12.55 3.27
CA ALA A 43 -18.70 -12.92 4.68
C ALA A 43 -17.39 -12.76 5.47
N HIS A 44 -16.23 -12.91 4.82
CA HIS A 44 -14.92 -12.86 5.49
C HIS A 44 -14.22 -11.50 5.38
N ILE A 45 -14.63 -10.65 4.43
CA ILE A 45 -14.12 -9.29 4.30
C ILE A 45 -14.78 -8.37 5.33
N SER A 46 -14.00 -7.51 5.99
CA SER A 46 -14.52 -6.55 6.97
C SER A 46 -15.46 -5.53 6.33
N GLN A 47 -16.45 -5.08 7.09
CA GLN A 47 -17.41 -4.08 6.61
C GLN A 47 -16.75 -2.74 6.20
N SER A 48 -15.58 -2.41 6.78
CA SER A 48 -14.78 -1.23 6.40
C SER A 48 -14.16 -1.35 5.00
N ILE A 49 -13.85 -2.56 4.55
CA ILE A 49 -13.35 -2.84 3.19
C ILE A 49 -14.52 -2.88 2.19
N ARG A 50 -15.74 -3.22 2.65
CA ARG A 50 -16.97 -3.26 1.83
C ARG A 50 -17.45 -1.88 1.31
N GLY A 51 -16.64 -0.82 1.49
CA GLY A 51 -16.92 0.56 1.09
C GLY A 51 -17.41 0.71 -0.36
N SER A 52 -18.28 1.71 -0.56
CA SER A 52 -19.15 1.96 -1.72
C SER A 52 -18.65 1.44 -3.07
N ASN A 53 -19.47 0.59 -3.72
CA ASN A 53 -19.43 0.10 -5.12
C ASN A 53 -19.14 -1.39 -5.36
N THR A 54 -19.05 -2.25 -4.35
CA THR A 54 -18.88 -3.68 -4.59
C THR A 54 -20.21 -4.44 -4.80
N ASN A 55 -21.23 -3.81 -5.40
CA ASN A 55 -22.46 -4.48 -5.85
C ASN A 55 -22.21 -5.14 -7.22
N SER A 56 -21.18 -5.96 -7.30
CA SER A 56 -20.98 -6.83 -8.45
C SER A 56 -21.65 -8.17 -8.17
N ASP A 57 -22.44 -8.62 -9.14
CA ASP A 57 -23.02 -9.97 -9.16
C ASP A 57 -22.00 -11.00 -9.66
N ASN A 58 -20.85 -10.57 -10.19
CA ASN A 58 -19.76 -11.43 -10.64
C ASN A 58 -18.59 -11.39 -9.65
N VAL A 59 -18.18 -12.54 -9.12
CA VAL A 59 -17.15 -12.67 -8.10
C VAL A 59 -15.78 -12.18 -8.56
N LYS A 60 -15.45 -12.34 -9.84
CA LYS A 60 -14.17 -11.89 -10.40
C LYS A 60 -14.12 -10.37 -10.50
N ALA A 61 -15.22 -9.75 -10.91
CA ALA A 61 -15.35 -8.30 -10.92
C ALA A 61 -15.38 -7.73 -9.49
N TYR A 62 -16.02 -8.41 -8.54
CA TYR A 62 -15.97 -8.06 -7.12
C TYR A 62 -14.53 -8.05 -6.59
N MET A 63 -13.76 -9.12 -6.80
CA MET A 63 -12.36 -9.20 -6.35
C MET A 63 -11.50 -8.10 -6.96
N LYS A 64 -11.64 -7.86 -8.28
CA LYS A 64 -10.91 -6.79 -8.97
C LYS A 64 -11.20 -5.40 -8.38
N ALA A 65 -12.47 -5.11 -8.08
CA ALA A 65 -12.85 -3.84 -7.46
C ALA A 65 -12.28 -3.69 -6.05
N THR A 66 -12.28 -4.78 -5.27
CA THR A 66 -11.65 -4.81 -3.94
C THR A 66 -10.15 -4.56 -4.02
N ASP A 67 -9.42 -5.24 -4.93
CA ASP A 67 -7.99 -5.03 -5.13
C ASP A 67 -7.68 -3.58 -5.53
N GLU A 68 -8.46 -3.01 -6.46
CA GLU A 68 -8.31 -1.61 -6.89
C GLU A 68 -8.54 -0.62 -5.73
N GLN A 69 -9.48 -0.90 -4.84
CA GLN A 69 -9.73 -0.08 -3.65
C GLN A 69 -8.53 -0.09 -2.70
N PHE A 70 -7.91 -1.24 -2.46
CA PHE A 70 -6.69 -1.33 -1.65
C PHE A 70 -5.54 -0.55 -2.29
N VAL A 71 -5.29 -0.73 -3.58
CA VAL A 71 -4.27 0.03 -4.31
C VAL A 71 -4.52 1.54 -4.22
N SER A 72 -5.78 1.98 -4.32
CA SER A 72 -6.14 3.41 -4.18
C SER A 72 -5.90 3.95 -2.76
N SER A 73 -6.20 3.14 -1.75
CA SER A 73 -5.96 3.46 -0.33
C SER A 73 -4.47 3.57 -0.05
N ASP A 74 -3.68 2.60 -0.52
CA ASP A 74 -2.22 2.58 -0.34
C ASP A 74 -1.55 3.75 -1.04
N LYS A 75 -1.97 4.09 -2.26
CA LYS A 75 -1.51 5.30 -2.97
C LYS A 75 -1.84 6.58 -2.20
N THR A 76 -3.04 6.66 -1.62
CA THR A 76 -3.46 7.82 -0.81
C THR A 76 -2.65 7.94 0.48
N LEU A 77 -2.39 6.80 1.14
CA LEU A 77 -1.56 6.74 2.34
C LEU A 77 -0.11 7.11 2.01
N ALA A 78 0.45 6.56 0.93
CA ALA A 78 1.80 6.88 0.46
C ALA A 78 1.95 8.38 0.15
N SER A 79 0.97 8.97 -0.55
CA SER A 79 0.94 10.42 -0.83
C SER A 79 0.89 11.25 0.45
N THR A 80 0.07 10.83 1.42
CA THR A 80 -0.04 11.50 2.74
C THR A 80 1.28 11.43 3.51
N LEU A 81 1.92 10.25 3.53
CA LEU A 81 3.21 10.05 4.18
C LEU A 81 4.32 10.84 3.47
N MET A 82 4.36 10.88 2.13
CA MET A 82 5.32 11.70 1.37
C MET A 82 5.13 13.20 1.64
N LYS A 83 3.87 13.66 1.71
CA LYS A 83 3.57 15.05 2.03
C LYS A 83 4.05 15.40 3.44
N ARG A 84 3.78 14.53 4.42
CA ARG A 84 4.31 14.69 5.78
C ARG A 84 5.83 14.71 5.78
N PHE A 85 6.47 13.71 5.18
CA PHE A 85 7.92 13.55 5.09
C PHE A 85 8.61 14.78 4.49
N SER A 86 8.14 15.26 3.35
CA SER A 86 8.71 16.45 2.68
C SER A 86 8.47 17.76 3.43
N SER A 87 7.39 17.84 4.22
CA SER A 87 7.08 19.01 5.06
C SER A 87 7.75 18.99 6.44
N MET A 88 8.39 17.87 6.83
CA MET A 88 9.08 17.78 8.11
C MET A 88 10.31 18.68 8.09
N THR A 89 10.14 19.89 8.61
CA THR A 89 11.24 20.75 9.05
C THR A 89 11.53 20.43 10.52
N PHE A 90 12.77 20.63 10.93
CA PHE A 90 13.11 20.50 12.34
C PHE A 90 12.33 21.54 13.16
N ASP A 91 11.46 21.06 14.04
CA ASP A 91 10.82 21.87 15.07
C ASP A 91 11.81 22.09 16.22
N ARG A 92 12.11 23.36 16.53
CA ARG A 92 13.00 23.75 17.64
C ARG A 92 12.50 23.30 19.01
N SER A 93 11.23 22.90 19.13
CA SER A 93 10.67 22.33 20.35
C SER A 93 11.04 20.86 20.59
N ARG A 94 11.50 20.15 19.55
CA ARG A 94 11.79 18.70 19.58
C ARG A 94 13.28 18.42 19.54
N LYS A 95 13.69 17.28 20.12
CA LYS A 95 15.09 16.84 20.03
C LYS A 95 15.39 16.34 18.61
N VAL A 96 16.59 16.61 18.10
CA VAL A 96 17.07 16.13 16.78
C VAL A 96 16.89 14.63 16.62
N ARG A 97 17.24 13.88 17.66
CA ARG A 97 17.07 12.43 17.68
C ARG A 97 15.62 11.99 17.42
N GLU A 98 14.64 12.66 18.01
CA GLU A 98 13.22 12.32 17.83
C GLU A 98 12.77 12.59 16.40
N ASN A 99 13.18 13.73 15.83
CA ASN A 99 12.87 14.07 14.44
C ASN A 99 13.50 13.06 13.45
N ILE A 100 14.75 12.62 13.68
CA ILE A 100 15.42 11.61 12.87
C ILE A 100 14.69 10.26 12.95
N MET A 101 14.29 9.82 14.15
CA MET A 101 13.55 8.57 14.33
C MET A 101 12.21 8.61 13.59
N GLU A 102 11.47 9.72 13.68
CA GLU A 102 10.20 9.87 12.97
C GLU A 102 10.39 9.83 11.44
N MET A 103 11.42 10.50 10.90
CA MET A 103 11.76 10.43 9.48
C MET A 103 12.11 9.01 9.02
N ARG A 104 12.91 8.28 9.80
CA ARG A 104 13.24 6.87 9.54
C ARG A 104 12.00 5.99 9.53
N ASP A 105 11.11 6.17 10.51
CA ASP A 105 9.91 5.36 10.64
C ASP A 105 8.91 5.64 9.51
N ILE A 106 8.79 6.90 9.04
CA ILE A 106 8.01 7.23 7.85
C ILE A 106 8.63 6.60 6.59
N ALA A 107 9.96 6.63 6.45
CA ALA A 107 10.65 5.99 5.33
C ALA A 107 10.42 4.48 5.29
N ALA A 108 10.47 3.81 6.43
CA ALA A 108 10.16 2.38 6.54
C ALA A 108 8.71 2.07 6.14
N LYS A 109 7.75 2.92 6.54
CA LYS A 109 6.35 2.80 6.11
C LYS A 109 6.18 3.02 4.61
N LEU A 110 6.84 4.03 4.05
CA LEU A 110 6.83 4.28 2.60
C LEU A 110 7.41 3.09 1.82
N LYS A 111 8.48 2.47 2.31
CA LYS A 111 9.05 1.25 1.72
C LYS A 111 8.05 0.08 1.70
N SER A 112 7.24 -0.08 2.74
CA SER A 112 6.17 -1.10 2.75
C SER A 112 5.04 -0.82 1.75
N LEU A 113 4.94 0.41 1.24
CA LEU A 113 4.00 0.85 0.21
C LEU A 113 4.68 0.97 -1.17
N GLU A 114 5.78 0.25 -1.38
CA GLU A 114 6.57 0.23 -2.63
C GLU A 114 7.24 1.56 -3.01
N VAL A 115 7.29 2.51 -2.09
CA VAL A 115 8.02 3.78 -2.26
C VAL A 115 9.37 3.65 -1.55
N ASP A 116 10.35 3.08 -2.26
CA ASP A 116 11.68 2.88 -1.71
C ASP A 116 12.51 4.16 -1.80
N MET A 117 13.19 4.48 -0.70
CA MET A 117 14.14 5.58 -0.63
C MET A 117 15.51 5.01 -0.30
N SER A 118 16.49 5.33 -1.14
CA SER A 118 17.87 4.93 -0.85
C SER A 118 18.32 5.53 0.47
N GLU A 119 19.09 4.76 1.26
CA GLU A 119 19.63 5.24 2.52
C GLU A 119 20.48 6.54 2.38
N PRO A 120 21.31 6.70 1.34
CA PRO A 120 22.01 7.97 1.10
C PRO A 120 21.05 9.15 0.92
N PHE A 121 19.95 8.97 0.18
CA PHE A 121 18.95 10.03 0.01
C PHE A 121 18.34 10.43 1.35
N LEU A 122 17.95 9.44 2.18
CA LEU A 122 17.34 9.69 3.48
C LEU A 122 18.30 10.43 4.42
N VAL A 123 19.57 10.04 4.46
CA VAL A 123 20.60 10.71 5.26
C VAL A 123 20.80 12.17 4.80
N HIS A 124 20.94 12.41 3.51
CA HIS A 124 21.06 13.77 2.97
C HIS A 124 19.80 14.62 3.23
N PHE A 125 18.62 14.02 3.12
CA PHE A 125 17.35 14.70 3.40
C PHE A 125 17.29 15.15 4.86
N ILE A 126 17.58 14.23 5.79
CA ILE A 126 17.62 14.52 7.23
C ILE A 126 18.62 15.65 7.52
N LEU A 127 19.84 15.58 7.00
CA LEU A 127 20.86 16.62 7.18
C LEU A 127 20.42 17.99 6.63
N ASN A 128 19.67 18.02 5.54
CA ASN A 128 19.13 19.25 4.97
C ASN A 128 17.93 19.82 5.74
N SER A 129 17.23 18.99 6.52
CA SER A 129 16.11 19.41 7.37
C SER A 129 16.55 20.04 8.70
N LEU A 130 17.81 19.84 9.11
CA LEU A 130 18.35 20.38 10.35
C LEU A 130 18.52 21.91 10.27
N PRO A 131 18.31 22.64 11.39
CA PRO A 131 18.51 24.08 11.41
C PRO A 131 19.98 24.45 11.19
N ALA A 132 20.21 25.72 10.81
CA ALA A 132 21.55 26.26 10.58
C ALA A 132 22.51 26.13 11.79
N GLU A 133 21.99 26.04 13.02
CA GLU A 133 22.79 25.82 14.23
C GLU A 133 23.53 24.47 14.23
N TYR A 134 23.07 23.49 13.43
CA TYR A 134 23.75 22.22 13.19
C TYR A 134 24.73 22.28 12.00
N GLY A 135 25.10 23.48 11.56
CA GLY A 135 26.10 23.69 10.50
C GLY A 135 27.40 22.90 10.68
N PRO A 136 28.04 22.90 11.87
CA PRO A 136 29.24 22.10 12.13
C PRO A 136 29.03 20.59 11.93
N PHE A 137 27.85 20.08 12.29
CA PHE A 137 27.50 18.67 12.09
C PHE A 137 27.43 18.31 10.61
N LYS A 138 26.82 19.16 9.79
CA LYS A 138 26.76 19.00 8.34
C LYS A 138 28.14 19.06 7.68
N ILE A 139 29.02 19.96 8.16
CA ILE A 139 30.41 20.05 7.70
C ILE A 139 31.16 18.75 8.05
N SER A 140 31.01 18.25 9.28
CA SER A 140 31.63 16.99 9.73
C SER A 140 31.23 15.80 8.85
N TYR A 141 29.93 15.66 8.52
CA TYR A 141 29.46 14.65 7.58
C TYR A 141 30.10 14.79 6.19
N ASN A 142 30.12 16.02 5.64
CA ASN A 142 30.65 16.27 4.29
C ASN A 142 32.17 16.05 4.17
N THR A 143 32.91 16.19 5.26
CA THR A 143 34.37 15.98 5.28
C THR A 143 34.76 14.53 5.61
N HIS A 144 33.83 13.72 6.14
CA HIS A 144 34.04 12.29 6.31
C HIS A 144 34.00 11.57 4.96
N LYS A 145 34.94 10.63 4.75
CA LYS A 145 35.02 9.84 3.52
C LYS A 145 33.98 8.71 3.47
N ASP A 146 33.55 8.24 4.64
CA ASP A 146 32.59 7.14 4.76
C ASP A 146 31.16 7.68 4.72
N LYS A 147 30.28 6.96 4.01
CA LYS A 147 28.85 7.28 3.96
C LYS A 147 28.22 6.87 5.27
N TRP A 148 27.62 7.81 5.99
CA TRP A 148 26.94 7.47 7.24
C TRP A 148 25.60 6.79 6.97
N LEU A 149 25.29 5.81 7.81
CA LEU A 149 23.97 5.20 7.96
C LEU A 149 23.13 6.03 8.94
N ILE A 150 21.81 5.83 8.91
CA ILE A 150 20.89 6.56 9.81
C ILE A 150 21.20 6.27 11.28
N ASN A 151 21.61 5.04 11.59
CA ASN A 151 21.97 4.65 12.94
C ASN A 151 23.21 5.40 13.44
N GLU A 152 24.18 5.66 12.57
CA GLU A 152 25.38 6.44 12.90
C GLU A 152 25.01 7.91 13.13
N LEU A 153 24.12 8.46 12.29
CA LEU A 153 23.57 9.80 12.48
C LEU A 153 22.87 9.95 13.85
N LEU A 154 22.08 8.95 14.25
CA LEU A 154 21.40 8.93 15.56
C LEU A 154 22.37 8.85 16.75
N THR A 155 23.53 8.20 16.58
CA THR A 155 24.56 8.13 17.64
C THR A 155 25.32 9.43 17.81
N MET A 156 25.44 10.23 16.75
CA MET A 156 26.22 11.47 16.76
C MET A 156 25.41 12.70 17.20
N CYS A 157 24.07 12.62 17.19
CA CYS A 157 23.16 13.70 17.64
C CYS A 157 22.77 13.57 19.14
N VAL A 158 23.76 13.48 20.04
CA VAL A 158 23.57 13.43 21.52
C VAL A 158 23.20 14.79 22.08
#